data_AF-A0A817YF59-F1
#
_entry.id   AF-A0A817YF59-F1
#
_cell.length_a   1.000
_cell.length_b   1.000
_cell.length_c   1.000
_cell.angle_alpha   90.00
_cell.angle_beta   90.00
_cell.angle_gamma   90.00
#
_symmetry.space_group_name_H-M   'P 1'
#
loop_
_entity.id
_entity.type
_entity.pdbx_description
1 polymer ?
#
loop_
_entity_poly.entity_id
_entity_poly.type
_entity_poly.pdbx_seq_one_letter_code
_entity_poly.pdbx_strand_id
1 'polypeptide(L)'
;MAECLNHHKEVSRNRINSYETQLQLIFEGSMWRFGFDVPVNYNDMSNYCGGKENQWTVQKGRCGVCGDPFQGPRDHEDGGIYATGIIGRTYESGTMINTTIDITANHFGYFEFRLCPLDMGHSRRPRRLTQQCLDQYLLKIGPSDSKSNGDDTRYYLPHGNKSYFYVPVELPAEIISCEHCVFQWKYHAGNTWGKDHKGRKCLGCADQQEEFYNCADIAIVERSPNELITPIYSDNSTTARNSDNIQCFSKLLYSSTIRFIMPAYGMDIAIKRKIAAKRDPNLDREVQEWIEAIIGEKFPDVPYEEALKDGVILCKLMNKLQPNAIPKYTTSGGSFKFRENISLFQNAARDYGLADPELFQTIDLFEKRNIPQVTRCLFALSREARKNKFDGPLLGSTTTQANMPQFTEEKLNAAN
;
A
#
# COMPACT_ATOMS: atom_id res chain seq x y z
N MET A 1 -10.95 29.82 -13.78
CA MET A 1 -11.81 28.75 -13.21
C MET A 1 -11.86 27.50 -14.09
N ALA A 2 -12.10 27.60 -15.40
CA ALA A 2 -12.14 26.44 -16.31
C ALA A 2 -10.77 25.75 -16.53
N GLU A 3 -9.66 26.51 -16.52
CA GLU A 3 -8.31 25.94 -16.69
C GLU A 3 -7.79 25.20 -15.44
N CYS A 4 -8.17 25.61 -14.22
CA CYS A 4 -7.87 24.87 -12.99
C CYS A 4 -8.60 23.51 -12.89
N LEU A 5 -9.79 23.40 -13.49
CA LEU A 5 -10.60 22.19 -13.45
C LEU A 5 -10.08 21.08 -14.39
N ASN A 6 -9.43 21.44 -15.49
CA ASN A 6 -8.86 20.46 -16.42
C ASN A 6 -7.53 19.88 -15.91
N HIS A 7 -6.69 20.70 -15.27
CA HIS A 7 -5.46 20.23 -14.65
C HIS A 7 -5.75 19.25 -13.47
N HIS A 8 -6.82 19.48 -12.71
CA HIS A 8 -7.25 18.54 -11.66
C HIS A 8 -7.80 17.21 -12.21
N LYS A 9 -8.42 17.17 -13.39
CA LYS A 9 -8.98 15.94 -13.97
C LYS A 9 -7.90 15.00 -14.51
N GLU A 10 -6.86 15.51 -15.17
CA GLU A 10 -5.73 14.69 -15.65
C GLU A 10 -4.85 14.18 -14.51
N VAL A 11 -4.62 15.03 -13.50
CA VAL A 11 -3.84 14.67 -12.31
C VAL A 11 -4.58 13.67 -11.42
N SER A 12 -5.92 13.68 -11.41
CA SER A 12 -6.71 12.70 -10.65
C SER A 12 -6.69 11.30 -11.26
N ARG A 13 -6.71 11.14 -12.60
CA ARG A 13 -6.74 9.82 -13.23
C ARG A 13 -5.45 9.01 -13.09
N ASN A 14 -4.29 9.68 -13.04
CA ASN A 14 -2.99 9.00 -12.96
C ASN A 14 -2.44 8.88 -11.53
N ARG A 15 -2.94 9.65 -10.54
CA ARG A 15 -2.56 9.48 -9.13
C ARG A 15 -3.31 8.37 -8.42
N ILE A 16 -4.57 8.12 -8.78
CA ILE A 16 -5.45 7.18 -8.07
C ILE A 16 -4.84 5.75 -7.97
N ASN A 17 -4.06 5.30 -8.95
CA ASN A 17 -3.60 3.90 -9.00
C ASN A 17 -2.40 3.51 -8.08
N SER A 18 -1.56 4.43 -7.60
CA SER A 18 -0.37 4.06 -6.78
C SER A 18 -0.52 4.31 -5.27
N TYR A 19 -1.41 5.22 -4.86
CA TYR A 19 -1.69 5.45 -3.44
C TYR A 19 -2.81 4.55 -2.91
N GLU A 20 -3.78 4.17 -3.75
CA GLU A 20 -4.88 3.26 -3.35
C GLU A 20 -4.41 1.82 -3.12
N THR A 21 -3.44 1.34 -3.91
CA THR A 21 -2.81 0.02 -3.70
C THR A 21 -2.00 -0.06 -2.40
N GLN A 22 -1.57 1.08 -1.85
CA GLN A 22 -0.76 1.17 -0.62
C GLN A 22 -1.59 1.25 0.66
N LEU A 23 -2.90 1.55 0.57
CA LEU A 23 -3.83 1.62 1.70
C LEU A 23 -4.79 0.42 1.75
N GLN A 24 -4.84 -0.36 0.68
CA GLN A 24 -5.72 -1.51 0.53
C GLN A 24 -5.39 -2.60 1.56
N LEU A 25 -6.41 -2.98 2.33
CA LEU A 25 -6.47 -4.21 3.10
C LEU A 25 -6.25 -5.41 2.17
N ILE A 26 -5.43 -6.38 2.58
CA ILE A 26 -5.09 -7.55 1.77
C ILE A 26 -5.62 -8.80 2.46
N PHE A 27 -6.61 -9.44 1.85
CA PHE A 27 -7.19 -10.68 2.36
C PHE A 27 -6.29 -11.87 2.06
N GLU A 28 -6.29 -12.86 2.96
CA GLU A 28 -5.45 -14.06 2.91
C GLU A 28 -5.49 -14.77 1.55
N GLY A 29 -6.69 -15.05 1.03
CA GLY A 29 -6.87 -15.69 -0.28
C GLY A 29 -6.35 -14.86 -1.46
N SER A 30 -6.20 -13.54 -1.30
CA SER A 30 -5.77 -12.63 -2.37
C SER A 30 -4.32 -12.17 -2.24
N MET A 31 -3.59 -12.54 -1.18
CA MET A 31 -2.23 -12.06 -0.91
C MET A 31 -1.26 -12.30 -2.09
N TRP A 32 -1.40 -13.43 -2.80
CA TRP A 32 -0.59 -13.75 -3.98
C TRP A 32 -0.69 -12.69 -5.10
N ARG A 33 -1.84 -12.02 -5.25
CA ARG A 33 -2.03 -10.95 -6.24
C ARG A 33 -1.16 -9.73 -5.96
N PHE A 34 -0.70 -9.59 -4.72
CA PHE A 34 0.13 -8.49 -4.25
C PHE A 34 1.61 -8.89 -4.12
N GLY A 35 2.00 -10.07 -4.64
CA GLY A 35 3.39 -10.51 -4.69
C GLY A 35 3.91 -11.14 -3.39
N PHE A 36 3.02 -11.49 -2.47
CA PHE A 36 3.40 -12.29 -1.30
C PHE A 36 3.70 -13.73 -1.73
N ASP A 37 4.70 -14.33 -1.09
CA ASP A 37 5.08 -15.73 -1.30
C ASP A 37 4.12 -16.64 -0.51
N VAL A 38 2.90 -16.80 -1.04
CA VAL A 38 1.84 -17.64 -0.49
C VAL A 38 1.23 -18.51 -1.60
N PRO A 39 0.53 -19.61 -1.26
CA PRO A 39 -0.18 -20.41 -2.25
C PRO A 39 -1.16 -19.56 -3.08
N VAL A 40 -1.12 -19.75 -4.40
CA VAL A 40 -1.99 -19.02 -5.33
C VAL A 40 -3.43 -19.52 -5.20
N ASN A 41 -4.38 -18.61 -4.98
CA ASN A 41 -5.80 -18.88 -5.03
C ASN A 41 -6.44 -18.11 -6.21
N TYR A 42 -6.59 -18.76 -7.35
CA TYR A 42 -7.27 -18.17 -8.51
C TYR A 42 -8.78 -17.95 -8.28
N ASN A 43 -9.33 -18.52 -7.20
CA ASN A 43 -10.73 -18.50 -6.83
C ASN A 43 -10.98 -17.68 -5.56
N ASP A 44 -10.15 -16.67 -5.30
CA ASP A 44 -10.17 -15.83 -4.09
C ASP A 44 -11.42 -14.94 -3.95
N MET A 45 -12.23 -14.84 -5.00
CA MET A 45 -13.57 -14.23 -4.98
C MET A 45 -14.68 -15.18 -4.46
N SER A 46 -14.37 -16.45 -4.20
CA SER A 46 -15.36 -17.51 -3.99
C SER A 46 -15.56 -17.94 -2.54
N ASN A 47 -15.22 -17.08 -1.60
CA ASN A 47 -15.41 -17.33 -0.16
C ASN A 47 -16.85 -17.05 0.28
N TYR A 48 -17.79 -17.79 -0.32
CA TYR A 48 -19.25 -17.65 -0.17
C TYR A 48 -19.91 -18.77 0.64
N CYS A 49 -19.21 -19.31 1.65
CA CYS A 49 -19.74 -20.35 2.56
C CYS A 49 -20.10 -21.67 1.86
N GLY A 50 -19.51 -21.95 0.69
CA GLY A 50 -19.85 -23.11 -0.15
C GLY A 50 -21.18 -23.00 -0.90
N GLY A 51 -21.79 -21.82 -0.88
CA GLY A 51 -22.98 -21.49 -1.65
C GLY A 51 -24.17 -21.24 -0.73
N LYS A 52 -25.07 -20.36 -1.16
CA LYS A 52 -26.28 -20.02 -0.41
C LYS A 52 -27.07 -21.27 0.05
N GLU A 53 -27.35 -22.20 -0.86
CA GLU A 53 -28.12 -23.40 -0.51
C GLU A 53 -27.36 -24.27 0.50
N ASN A 54 -26.04 -24.42 0.33
CA ASN A 54 -25.22 -25.13 1.29
C ASN A 54 -25.29 -24.49 2.67
N GLN A 55 -25.03 -23.18 2.75
CA GLN A 55 -25.01 -22.43 4.01
C GLN A 55 -26.36 -22.57 4.73
N TRP A 56 -27.46 -22.22 4.08
CA TRP A 56 -28.75 -22.09 4.75
C TRP A 56 -29.50 -23.42 4.91
N THR A 57 -29.52 -24.25 3.86
CA THR A 57 -30.32 -25.48 3.85
C THR A 57 -29.58 -26.63 4.53
N VAL A 58 -28.31 -26.83 4.17
CA VAL A 58 -27.50 -27.97 4.65
C VAL A 58 -26.86 -27.63 5.99
N GLN A 59 -26.18 -26.49 6.08
CA GLN A 59 -25.39 -26.09 7.25
C GLN A 59 -26.17 -25.22 8.25
N LYS A 60 -27.48 -25.02 8.03
CA LYS A 60 -28.38 -24.32 8.95
C LYS A 60 -27.92 -22.91 9.31
N GLY A 61 -27.43 -22.18 8.31
CA GLY A 61 -26.91 -20.81 8.40
C GLY A 61 -25.45 -20.71 8.79
N ARG A 62 -24.77 -21.82 9.09
CA ARG A 62 -23.37 -21.80 9.51
C ARG A 62 -22.43 -21.59 8.33
N CYS A 63 -21.38 -20.81 8.55
CA CYS A 63 -20.29 -20.53 7.62
C CYS A 63 -18.94 -20.61 8.36
N GLY A 64 -17.84 -20.76 7.63
CA GLY A 64 -16.52 -20.44 8.16
C GLY A 64 -16.37 -18.99 8.52
N VAL A 65 -15.51 -18.74 9.50
CA VAL A 65 -15.21 -17.39 9.96
C VAL A 65 -14.60 -16.57 8.82
N CYS A 66 -13.86 -17.21 7.93
CA CYS A 66 -13.22 -16.54 6.79
C CYS A 66 -13.82 -16.94 5.43
N GLY A 67 -15.05 -17.49 5.44
CA GLY A 67 -15.86 -17.70 4.23
C GLY A 67 -15.77 -19.07 3.60
N ASP A 68 -14.95 -19.96 4.15
CA ASP A 68 -14.93 -21.38 3.79
C ASP A 68 -16.29 -22.04 4.05
N PRO A 69 -16.66 -23.08 3.28
CA PRO A 69 -17.81 -23.91 3.58
C PRO A 69 -17.76 -24.44 5.02
N PHE A 70 -18.90 -24.48 5.70
CA PHE A 70 -18.91 -24.90 7.10
C PHE A 70 -18.42 -26.35 7.28
N GLN A 71 -18.69 -27.19 6.28
CA GLN A 71 -18.13 -28.53 6.17
C GLN A 71 -16.88 -28.53 5.29
N GLY A 72 -15.87 -29.30 5.67
CA GLY A 72 -14.64 -29.45 4.87
C GLY A 72 -13.45 -28.70 5.47
N PRO A 73 -12.35 -28.58 4.69
CA PRO A 73 -11.16 -27.87 5.14
C PRO A 73 -11.44 -26.37 5.30
N ARG A 74 -10.78 -25.77 6.29
CA ARG A 74 -10.84 -24.34 6.57
C ARG A 74 -9.57 -23.69 6.06
N ASP A 75 -9.49 -23.52 4.75
CA ASP A 75 -8.26 -23.12 4.07
C ASP A 75 -7.87 -21.67 4.39
N HIS A 76 -8.82 -20.82 4.80
CA HIS A 76 -8.63 -19.43 5.19
C HIS A 76 -8.77 -19.20 6.71
N GLU A 77 -8.67 -20.24 7.53
CA GLU A 77 -8.67 -20.12 9.00
C GLU A 77 -7.40 -20.76 9.58
N ASP A 78 -7.14 -20.60 10.88
CA ASP A 78 -5.92 -21.08 11.55
C ASP A 78 -5.51 -22.51 11.16
N GLY A 79 -4.35 -22.64 10.52
CA GLY A 79 -3.80 -23.92 10.04
C GLY A 79 -4.26 -24.31 8.62
N GLY A 80 -5.05 -23.48 7.97
CA GLY A 80 -5.38 -23.53 6.55
C GLY A 80 -4.22 -23.06 5.67
N ILE A 81 -4.29 -23.39 4.38
CA ILE A 81 -3.19 -23.13 3.43
C ILE A 81 -3.04 -21.65 3.06
N TYR A 82 -4.09 -20.83 3.22
CA TYR A 82 -4.08 -19.40 2.93
C TYR A 82 -3.91 -18.55 4.19
N ALA A 83 -4.30 -19.08 5.36
CA ALA A 83 -4.08 -18.47 6.67
C ALA A 83 -2.62 -18.62 7.12
N THR A 84 -1.72 -17.94 6.42
CA THR A 84 -0.26 -18.04 6.64
C THR A 84 0.21 -17.27 7.88
N GLY A 85 -0.62 -16.41 8.47
CA GLY A 85 -0.25 -15.52 9.57
C GLY A 85 0.65 -14.35 9.14
N ILE A 86 0.88 -14.18 7.83
CA ILE A 86 1.66 -13.06 7.31
C ILE A 86 0.84 -11.80 7.44
N ILE A 87 1.35 -10.84 8.22
CA ILE A 87 0.70 -9.54 8.36
C ILE A 87 0.72 -8.79 7.02
N GLY A 88 -0.45 -8.63 6.40
CA GLY A 88 -0.59 -7.94 5.12
C GLY A 88 -0.41 -6.43 5.25
N ARG A 89 -0.95 -5.83 6.33
CA ARG A 89 -0.92 -4.37 6.60
C ARG A 89 -0.92 -4.06 8.10
N THR A 90 -0.33 -2.92 8.49
CA THR A 90 -0.32 -2.40 9.88
C THR A 90 -0.99 -1.06 9.84
N TYR A 91 -1.79 -0.76 10.83
CA TYR A 91 -2.47 0.52 10.93
C TYR A 91 -2.20 1.17 12.28
N GLU A 92 -2.43 2.47 12.36
CA GLU A 92 -2.37 3.17 13.63
C GLU A 92 -3.72 3.04 14.35
N SER A 93 -3.67 2.86 15.66
CA SER A 93 -4.87 2.77 16.51
C SER A 93 -5.78 3.99 16.32
N GLY A 94 -7.10 3.76 16.28
CA GLY A 94 -8.10 4.82 16.19
C GLY A 94 -8.11 5.60 14.86
N THR A 95 -7.48 5.07 13.81
CA THR A 95 -7.46 5.74 12.49
C THR A 95 -8.57 5.24 11.58
N MET A 96 -8.97 6.10 10.64
CA MET A 96 -9.87 5.73 9.56
C MET A 96 -9.04 5.16 8.40
N ILE A 97 -9.27 3.90 8.10
CA ILE A 97 -8.61 3.18 7.01
C ILE A 97 -9.53 3.09 5.81
N ASN A 98 -9.01 3.22 4.59
CA ASN A 98 -9.79 2.97 3.39
C ASN A 98 -9.61 1.52 2.97
N THR A 99 -10.65 0.71 3.16
CA THR A 99 -10.71 -0.64 2.60
C THR A 99 -11.07 -0.55 1.12
N THR A 100 -10.57 -1.52 0.37
CA THR A 100 -10.77 -1.56 -1.07
C THR A 100 -11.29 -2.94 -1.43
N ILE A 101 -12.55 -2.99 -1.85
CA ILE A 101 -13.29 -4.22 -2.10
C ILE A 101 -13.55 -4.33 -3.59
N ASP A 102 -13.00 -5.38 -4.20
CA ASP A 102 -13.23 -5.74 -5.59
C ASP A 102 -14.15 -6.97 -5.63
N ILE A 103 -15.34 -6.80 -6.19
CA ILE A 103 -16.33 -7.87 -6.37
C ILE A 103 -16.55 -8.13 -7.84
N THR A 104 -16.61 -9.40 -8.22
CA THR A 104 -16.86 -9.80 -9.61
C THR A 104 -18.30 -9.54 -10.05
N ALA A 105 -19.24 -9.54 -9.10
CA ALA A 105 -20.65 -9.25 -9.33
C ALA A 105 -21.25 -8.47 -8.15
N ASN A 106 -21.92 -7.35 -8.45
CA ASN A 106 -22.65 -6.56 -7.46
C ASN A 106 -24.03 -7.16 -7.23
N HIS A 107 -24.18 -7.91 -6.14
CA HIS A 107 -25.44 -8.53 -5.72
C HIS A 107 -26.27 -7.62 -4.79
N PHE A 108 -26.03 -6.30 -4.78
CA PHE A 108 -26.64 -5.32 -3.87
C PHE A 108 -26.40 -5.69 -2.39
N GLY A 109 -27.22 -5.22 -1.46
CA GLY A 109 -27.04 -5.53 -0.03
C GLY A 109 -26.00 -4.62 0.61
N TYR A 110 -25.18 -5.15 1.51
CA TYR A 110 -24.25 -4.34 2.29
C TYR A 110 -22.99 -5.08 2.75
N PHE A 111 -21.93 -4.32 2.98
CA PHE A 111 -20.72 -4.78 3.66
C PHE A 111 -20.75 -4.45 5.15
N GLU A 112 -20.19 -5.35 5.95
CA GLU A 112 -19.84 -5.16 7.36
C GLU A 112 -18.37 -5.51 7.57
N PHE A 113 -17.76 -4.91 8.58
CA PHE A 113 -16.35 -5.12 8.92
C PHE A 113 -16.19 -5.40 10.41
N ARG A 114 -15.35 -6.37 10.75
CA ARG A 114 -15.09 -6.76 12.15
C ARG A 114 -13.60 -6.92 12.39
N LEU A 115 -13.19 -6.84 13.64
CA LEU A 115 -11.80 -7.00 14.05
C LEU A 115 -11.69 -7.94 15.26
N CYS A 116 -10.68 -8.80 15.27
CA CYS A 116 -10.35 -9.63 16.42
C CYS A 116 -8.87 -9.46 16.76
N PRO A 117 -8.50 -8.87 17.90
CA PRO A 117 -7.12 -8.84 18.37
C PRO A 117 -6.75 -10.20 18.98
N LEU A 118 -5.92 -10.99 18.29
CA LEU A 118 -5.58 -12.34 18.75
C LEU A 118 -4.64 -12.32 19.97
N ASP A 119 -3.83 -11.26 20.16
CA ASP A 119 -2.74 -11.21 21.15
C ASP A 119 -3.12 -10.85 22.59
N MET A 120 -4.40 -10.68 22.91
CA MET A 120 -4.80 -10.26 24.27
C MET A 120 -4.96 -11.45 25.23
N GLY A 121 -3.88 -12.13 25.57
CA GLY A 121 -3.85 -13.04 26.72
C GLY A 121 -2.60 -13.90 26.84
N HIS A 122 -1.95 -13.86 28.00
CA HIS A 122 -0.77 -14.67 28.39
C HIS A 122 -1.06 -16.18 28.48
N SER A 123 -1.59 -16.78 27.41
CA SER A 123 -1.83 -18.20 27.29
C SER A 123 -0.88 -18.77 26.26
N ARG A 124 -0.13 -19.82 26.63
CA ARG A 124 0.84 -20.55 25.78
C ARG A 124 0.20 -21.31 24.60
N ARG A 125 -0.98 -20.91 24.14
CA ARG A 125 -1.63 -21.44 22.94
C ARG A 125 -2.07 -20.26 22.06
N PRO A 126 -1.79 -20.28 20.74
CA PRO A 126 -2.32 -19.27 19.84
C PRO A 126 -3.85 -19.26 19.99
N ARG A 127 -4.41 -18.07 20.19
CA ARG A 127 -5.86 -17.90 20.30
C ARG A 127 -6.42 -18.19 18.92
N ARG A 128 -7.33 -19.16 18.82
CA ARG A 128 -7.99 -19.42 17.54
C ARG A 128 -8.96 -18.30 17.21
N LEU A 129 -8.99 -17.90 15.94
CA LEU A 129 -10.00 -16.96 15.45
C LEU A 129 -11.41 -17.54 15.69
N THR A 130 -12.30 -16.71 16.21
CA THR A 130 -13.71 -17.08 16.41
C THR A 130 -14.61 -15.92 16.03
N GLN A 131 -15.81 -16.24 15.54
CA GLN A 131 -16.82 -15.21 15.29
C GLN A 131 -17.16 -14.42 16.56
N GLN A 132 -17.15 -15.08 17.73
CA GLN A 132 -17.35 -14.40 19.01
C GLN A 132 -16.31 -13.30 19.28
N CYS A 133 -15.05 -13.50 18.91
CA CYS A 133 -14.02 -12.47 19.05
C CYS A 133 -14.27 -11.30 18.08
N LEU A 134 -14.57 -11.61 16.81
CA LEU A 134 -14.86 -10.62 15.79
C LEU A 134 -16.09 -9.77 16.13
N ASP A 135 -17.13 -10.39 16.69
CA ASP A 135 -18.36 -9.71 17.09
C ASP A 135 -18.16 -8.74 18.27
N GLN A 136 -17.02 -8.77 18.97
CA GLN A 136 -16.67 -7.76 19.98
C GLN A 136 -16.35 -6.40 19.36
N TYR A 137 -15.86 -6.39 18.12
CA TYR A 137 -15.47 -5.16 17.41
C TYR A 137 -16.09 -5.12 16.02
N LEU A 138 -17.41 -4.89 15.96
CA LEU A 138 -18.08 -4.44 14.73
C LEU A 138 -17.65 -3.00 14.43
N LEU A 139 -17.00 -2.80 13.29
CA LEU A 139 -16.33 -1.55 12.98
C LEU A 139 -17.28 -0.52 12.36
N LYS A 140 -17.01 0.74 12.68
CA LYS A 140 -17.78 1.86 12.12
C LYS A 140 -17.29 2.22 10.73
N ILE A 141 -18.21 2.73 9.94
CA ILE A 141 -18.02 3.14 8.57
C ILE A 141 -18.01 4.66 8.55
N GLY A 142 -16.93 5.20 8.00
CA GLY A 142 -16.74 6.63 7.86
C GLY A 142 -17.66 7.27 6.81
N PRO A 143 -17.54 8.58 6.63
CA PRO A 143 -18.29 9.31 5.61
C PRO A 143 -18.08 8.70 4.22
N SER A 144 -19.17 8.29 3.56
CA SER A 144 -19.12 7.70 2.23
C SER A 144 -20.27 8.17 1.34
N ASP A 145 -20.22 7.85 0.04
CA ASP A 145 -21.30 8.13 -0.91
C ASP A 145 -22.49 7.17 -0.76
N SER A 146 -22.34 6.13 0.06
CA SER A 146 -23.42 5.23 0.41
C SER A 146 -24.41 5.90 1.35
N LYS A 147 -25.71 5.76 1.05
CA LYS A 147 -26.79 6.17 1.94
C LYS A 147 -26.84 5.18 3.11
N SER A 148 -26.02 5.37 4.12
CA SER A 148 -26.29 4.76 5.42
C SER A 148 -27.66 5.28 5.87
N ASN A 149 -28.63 4.38 6.06
CA ASN A 149 -29.95 4.73 6.59
C ASN A 149 -29.86 5.05 8.09
N GLY A 150 -28.86 5.83 8.51
CA GLY A 150 -28.47 6.03 9.90
C GLY A 150 -27.66 4.87 10.52
N ASP A 151 -27.32 3.84 9.75
CA ASP A 151 -26.48 2.71 10.19
C ASP A 151 -25.00 3.03 9.91
N ASP A 152 -24.22 3.25 10.97
CA ASP A 152 -22.79 3.54 10.89
C ASP A 152 -21.92 2.28 10.82
N THR A 153 -22.50 1.07 10.72
CA THR A 153 -21.75 -0.20 10.64
C THR A 153 -21.93 -0.94 9.32
N ARG A 154 -22.78 -0.40 8.42
CA ARG A 154 -23.11 -1.03 7.14
C ARG A 154 -22.92 -0.11 5.95
N TYR A 155 -22.17 -0.60 4.97
CA TYR A 155 -21.97 0.10 3.70
C TYR A 155 -22.89 -0.53 2.65
N TYR A 156 -23.97 0.16 2.31
CA TYR A 156 -24.94 -0.33 1.34
C TYR A 156 -24.44 -0.11 -0.09
N LEU A 157 -24.51 -1.16 -0.90
CA LEU A 157 -24.01 -1.09 -2.27
C LEU A 157 -25.00 -0.32 -3.14
N PRO A 158 -24.54 0.68 -3.91
CA PRO A 158 -25.39 1.39 -4.84
C PRO A 158 -25.89 0.46 -5.96
N HIS A 159 -27.08 0.77 -6.46
CA HIS A 159 -27.57 0.14 -7.69
C HIS A 159 -26.69 0.57 -8.87
N GLY A 160 -26.11 -0.42 -9.58
CA GLY A 160 -25.32 -0.19 -10.79
C GLY A 160 -24.21 -1.22 -10.97
N ASN A 161 -23.50 -1.10 -12.08
CA ASN A 161 -22.45 -2.06 -12.49
C ASN A 161 -21.07 -1.73 -11.90
N LYS A 162 -21.01 -1.09 -10.72
CA LYS A 162 -19.73 -0.88 -10.03
C LYS A 162 -19.26 -2.22 -9.45
N SER A 163 -18.02 -2.60 -9.73
CA SER A 163 -17.34 -3.77 -9.17
C SER A 163 -16.33 -3.42 -8.07
N TYR A 164 -15.98 -2.13 -7.94
CA TYR A 164 -14.91 -1.68 -7.06
C TYR A 164 -15.42 -0.62 -6.08
N PHE A 165 -15.11 -0.81 -4.80
CA PHE A 165 -15.61 0.02 -3.70
C PHE A 165 -14.51 0.43 -2.75
N TYR A 166 -14.49 1.71 -2.40
CA TYR A 166 -13.65 2.23 -1.32
C TYR A 166 -14.55 2.47 -0.11
N VAL A 167 -14.30 1.72 0.97
CA VAL A 167 -15.10 1.83 2.17
C VAL A 167 -14.22 2.31 3.32
N PRO A 168 -14.42 3.55 3.81
CA PRO A 168 -13.72 4.04 4.98
C PRO A 168 -14.23 3.31 6.22
N VAL A 169 -13.32 2.71 6.97
CA VAL A 169 -13.61 1.94 8.19
C VAL A 169 -12.76 2.51 9.32
N GLU A 170 -13.38 2.78 10.46
CA GLU A 170 -12.71 3.27 11.66
C GLU A 170 -12.19 2.10 12.50
N LEU A 171 -10.89 2.09 12.79
CA LEU A 171 -10.31 1.12 13.71
C LEU A 171 -10.59 1.51 15.17
N PRO A 172 -10.80 0.55 16.09
CA PRO A 172 -11.11 0.86 17.48
C PRO A 172 -9.92 1.54 18.16
N ALA A 173 -10.16 2.71 18.77
CA ALA A 173 -9.13 3.49 19.46
C ALA A 173 -8.68 2.83 20.77
N GLU A 174 -9.51 1.96 21.34
CA GLU A 174 -9.21 1.16 22.53
C GLU A 174 -8.20 0.03 22.25
N ILE A 175 -8.04 -0.39 20.99
CA ILE A 175 -7.00 -1.33 20.59
C ILE A 175 -5.75 -0.50 20.28
N ILE A 176 -4.98 -0.21 21.32
CA ILE A 176 -3.76 0.62 21.23
C ILE A 176 -2.69 -0.08 20.40
N SER A 177 -2.51 -1.38 20.60
CA SER A 177 -1.57 -2.21 19.84
C SER A 177 -2.07 -3.65 19.75
N CYS A 178 -1.72 -4.31 18.65
CA CYS A 178 -2.03 -5.71 18.39
C CYS A 178 -1.06 -6.20 17.30
N GLU A 179 -0.21 -7.18 17.61
CA GLU A 179 0.83 -7.64 16.67
C GLU A 179 0.21 -8.52 15.57
N HIS A 180 -0.84 -9.24 15.92
CA HIS A 180 -1.65 -10.07 15.03
C HIS A 180 -3.14 -9.90 15.35
N CYS A 181 -3.82 -9.18 14.48
CA CYS A 181 -5.27 -9.06 14.48
C CYS A 181 -5.83 -9.62 13.18
N VAL A 182 -7.02 -10.19 13.26
CA VAL A 182 -7.75 -10.60 12.06
C VAL A 182 -8.86 -9.60 11.79
N PHE A 183 -8.83 -9.02 10.60
CA PHE A 183 -9.88 -8.15 10.08
C PHE A 183 -10.78 -8.95 9.16
N GLN A 184 -12.07 -9.02 9.48
CA GLN A 184 -13.07 -9.73 8.67
C GLN A 184 -13.88 -8.74 7.85
N TRP A 185 -13.94 -8.96 6.54
CA TRP A 185 -14.98 -8.41 5.68
C TRP A 185 -16.10 -9.42 5.55
N LYS A 186 -17.34 -8.95 5.72
CA LYS A 186 -18.55 -9.73 5.45
C LYS A 186 -19.41 -8.98 4.43
N TYR A 187 -19.82 -9.68 3.38
CA TYR A 187 -20.78 -9.19 2.42
C TYR A 187 -22.09 -9.96 2.55
N HIS A 188 -23.16 -9.25 2.89
CA HIS A 188 -24.51 -9.79 2.86
C HIS A 188 -25.18 -9.33 1.56
N ALA A 189 -25.37 -10.26 0.62
CA ALA A 189 -25.98 -9.96 -0.66
C ALA A 189 -27.45 -9.51 -0.50
N GLY A 190 -27.97 -8.81 -1.50
CA GLY A 190 -29.33 -8.27 -1.50
C GLY A 190 -30.12 -8.63 -2.76
N ASN A 191 -29.72 -9.67 -3.49
CA ASN A 191 -30.32 -10.05 -4.78
C ASN A 191 -31.39 -11.16 -4.67
N THR A 192 -31.67 -11.70 -3.48
CA THR A 192 -32.76 -12.68 -3.31
C THR A 192 -34.07 -11.99 -2.91
N TRP A 193 -35.15 -12.29 -3.63
CA TRP A 193 -36.51 -11.90 -3.26
C TRP A 193 -37.01 -12.60 -2.00
N GLY A 194 -37.60 -11.83 -1.10
CA GLY A 194 -38.30 -12.35 0.08
C GLY A 194 -39.41 -11.43 0.53
N LYS A 195 -39.69 -11.41 1.84
CA LYS A 195 -40.74 -10.58 2.43
C LYS A 195 -40.15 -9.72 3.54
N ASP A 196 -40.47 -8.43 3.56
CA ASP A 196 -40.12 -7.58 4.69
C ASP A 196 -40.93 -7.95 5.96
N HIS A 197 -40.65 -7.25 7.07
CA HIS A 197 -41.36 -7.39 8.34
C HIS A 197 -42.88 -7.13 8.26
N LYS A 198 -43.37 -6.50 7.17
CA LYS A 198 -44.81 -6.28 6.90
C LYS A 198 -45.39 -7.30 5.93
N GLY A 199 -44.63 -8.34 5.58
CA GLY A 199 -45.03 -9.38 4.63
C GLY A 199 -45.00 -8.95 3.16
N ARG A 200 -44.49 -7.74 2.84
CA ARG A 200 -44.44 -7.23 1.46
C ARG A 200 -43.28 -7.84 0.72
N LYS A 201 -43.50 -8.28 -0.52
CA LYS A 201 -42.44 -8.85 -1.34
C LYS A 201 -41.43 -7.75 -1.74
N CYS A 202 -40.15 -7.99 -1.49
CA CYS A 202 -39.07 -7.09 -1.90
C CYS A 202 -37.77 -7.84 -2.18
N LEU A 203 -36.96 -7.26 -3.07
CA LEU A 203 -35.61 -7.71 -3.38
C LEU A 203 -34.70 -7.43 -2.17
N GLY A 204 -33.87 -8.41 -1.78
CA GLY A 204 -33.00 -8.32 -0.61
C GLY A 204 -33.69 -8.62 0.73
N CYS A 205 -34.99 -8.91 0.71
CA CYS A 205 -35.79 -9.19 1.91
C CYS A 205 -35.96 -10.67 2.23
N ALA A 206 -35.21 -11.57 1.57
CA ALA A 206 -35.21 -12.98 1.96
C ALA A 206 -34.43 -13.15 3.26
N ASP A 207 -34.93 -14.00 4.15
CA ASP A 207 -34.24 -14.40 5.39
C ASP A 207 -32.89 -15.08 5.09
N GLN A 208 -32.76 -15.62 3.88
CA GLN A 208 -31.58 -16.31 3.39
C GLN A 208 -31.03 -15.55 2.18
N GLN A 209 -29.97 -14.79 2.40
CA GLN A 209 -29.16 -14.17 1.34
C GLN A 209 -27.85 -14.92 1.18
N GLU A 210 -27.24 -14.86 0.01
CA GLU A 210 -25.87 -15.31 -0.12
C GLU A 210 -24.95 -14.43 0.73
N GLU A 211 -23.97 -15.05 1.38
CA GLU A 211 -23.01 -14.33 2.19
C GLU A 211 -21.58 -14.66 1.75
N PHE A 212 -20.72 -13.65 1.76
CA PHE A 212 -19.29 -13.78 1.47
C PHE A 212 -18.51 -13.26 2.66
N TYR A 213 -17.37 -13.89 2.94
CA TYR A 213 -16.50 -13.49 4.02
C TYR A 213 -15.06 -13.54 3.52
N ASN A 214 -14.21 -12.67 4.04
CA ASN A 214 -12.76 -12.81 3.93
C ASN A 214 -12.08 -12.32 5.19
N CYS A 215 -10.94 -12.91 5.51
CA CYS A 215 -10.07 -12.50 6.60
C CYS A 215 -8.76 -11.92 6.07
N ALA A 216 -8.23 -10.95 6.80
CA ALA A 216 -6.95 -10.32 6.56
C ALA A 216 -6.18 -10.24 7.87
N ASP A 217 -4.96 -10.74 7.87
CA ASP A 217 -4.02 -10.57 8.97
C ASP A 217 -3.44 -9.16 8.94
N ILE A 218 -3.69 -8.39 9.99
CA ILE A 218 -3.21 -7.02 10.16
C ILE A 218 -2.54 -6.85 11.51
N ALA A 219 -1.73 -5.80 11.65
CA ALA A 219 -1.28 -5.34 12.95
C ALA A 219 -1.80 -3.93 13.24
N ILE A 220 -1.86 -3.58 14.52
CA ILE A 220 -2.22 -2.24 14.98
C ILE A 220 -1.11 -1.77 15.89
N VAL A 221 -0.65 -0.54 15.70
CA VAL A 221 0.38 0.08 16.54
C VAL A 221 -0.17 1.33 17.19
N GLU A 222 0.46 1.71 18.31
CA GLU A 222 0.10 2.91 19.04
C GLU A 222 0.23 4.14 18.14
N ARG A 223 -0.77 4.99 18.20
CA ARG A 223 -0.78 6.25 17.47
C ARG A 223 0.21 7.20 18.13
N SER A 224 1.27 7.58 17.40
CA SER A 224 2.31 8.49 17.91
C SER A 224 1.72 9.85 18.31
N PRO A 225 1.86 10.29 19.58
CA PRO A 225 1.49 11.64 19.99
C PRO A 225 2.56 12.64 19.53
N ASN A 226 2.56 13.02 18.25
CA ASN A 226 3.08 14.32 17.75
C ASN A 226 2.98 14.45 16.23
N GLU A 227 2.00 15.22 15.76
CA GLU A 227 2.13 16.26 14.71
C GLU A 227 0.87 17.15 14.70
N LEU A 228 0.58 17.80 15.83
CA LEU A 228 -0.15 19.07 15.84
C LEU A 228 0.89 20.17 16.15
N ILE A 229 1.80 20.41 15.20
CA ILE A 229 2.56 21.67 15.21
C ILE A 229 1.61 22.73 14.69
N THR A 230 0.82 23.33 15.57
CA THR A 230 0.38 24.71 15.33
C THR A 230 1.64 25.57 15.35
N PRO A 231 2.00 26.29 14.27
CA PRO A 231 3.08 27.25 14.35
C PRO A 231 2.63 28.35 15.31
N ILE A 232 3.26 28.43 16.48
CA ILE A 232 3.21 29.62 17.32
C ILE A 232 4.03 30.65 16.57
N TYR A 233 3.36 31.45 15.74
CA TYR A 233 3.97 32.61 15.13
C TYR A 233 3.90 33.74 16.17
N SER A 234 4.98 33.91 16.92
CA SER A 234 5.23 35.11 17.71
C SER A 234 5.62 36.23 16.75
N ASP A 235 4.68 37.12 16.43
CA ASP A 235 4.98 38.28 15.59
C ASP A 235 4.94 39.57 16.41
N ASN A 236 6.12 39.98 16.88
CA ASN A 236 6.41 41.34 17.27
C ASN A 236 7.05 42.04 16.06
N SER A 237 6.22 42.52 15.12
CA SER A 237 6.64 43.51 14.12
C SER A 237 5.45 44.13 13.41
N THR A 238 5.04 45.30 13.91
CA THR A 238 4.29 46.32 13.17
C THR A 238 4.99 46.68 11.86
N THR A 239 4.31 46.54 10.71
CA THR A 239 3.95 47.68 9.82
C THR A 239 3.38 47.23 8.45
N ALA A 240 2.20 47.77 8.16
CA ALA A 240 1.67 48.21 6.86
C ALA A 240 1.39 47.23 5.69
N ARG A 241 0.09 46.87 5.60
CA ARG A 241 -0.85 46.99 4.45
C ARG A 241 -0.53 46.29 3.10
N ASN A 242 -1.32 45.25 2.78
CA ASN A 242 -2.35 45.37 1.74
C ASN A 242 -3.45 44.29 1.86
N SER A 243 -4.69 44.70 1.61
CA SER A 243 -5.93 44.11 2.14
C SER A 243 -6.73 43.29 1.13
N ASP A 244 -6.17 42.22 0.57
CA ASP A 244 -6.92 41.35 -0.38
C ASP A 244 -6.81 39.83 -0.13
N ASN A 245 -6.03 39.37 0.86
CA ASN A 245 -5.79 37.93 1.07
C ASN A 245 -6.39 37.33 2.36
N ILE A 246 -7.06 38.12 3.20
CA ILE A 246 -7.59 37.63 4.49
C ILE A 246 -9.06 37.18 4.40
N GLN A 247 -9.76 37.46 3.30
CA GLN A 247 -11.17 37.05 3.15
C GLN A 247 -11.37 35.67 2.49
N CYS A 248 -10.31 34.96 2.13
CA CYS A 248 -10.39 33.62 1.52
C CYS A 248 -10.37 32.49 2.57
N PHE A 249 -9.72 32.70 3.72
CA PHE A 249 -9.59 31.63 4.73
C PHE A 249 -10.83 31.42 5.59
N SER A 250 -11.61 32.47 5.88
CA SER A 250 -12.78 32.34 6.77
C SER A 250 -14.05 31.81 6.09
N LYS A 251 -14.03 31.59 4.75
CA LYS A 251 -15.16 31.01 4.00
C LYS A 251 -14.90 29.60 3.46
N LEU A 252 -13.70 29.05 3.62
CA LEU A 252 -13.34 27.69 3.19
C LEU A 252 -13.72 26.59 4.18
N LEU A 253 -14.15 26.94 5.41
CA LEU A 253 -14.58 25.96 6.42
C LEU A 253 -16.04 25.51 6.28
N TYR A 254 -16.79 26.04 5.31
CA TYR A 254 -18.21 25.73 5.09
C TYR A 254 -18.55 25.53 3.60
N SER A 255 -17.72 24.76 2.88
CA SER A 255 -18.08 24.28 1.53
C SER A 255 -17.92 22.76 1.46
N SER A 256 -19.02 22.09 1.13
CA SER A 256 -19.23 20.63 1.09
C SER A 256 -18.47 19.90 -0.03
N THR A 257 -17.28 20.37 -0.42
CA THR A 257 -16.48 19.81 -1.52
C THR A 257 -14.98 19.70 -1.20
N ILE A 258 -14.60 19.59 0.07
CA ILE A 258 -13.24 19.16 0.43
C ILE A 258 -13.22 17.63 0.44
N ARG A 259 -12.76 17.03 -0.67
CA ARG A 259 -12.22 15.67 -0.64
C ARG A 259 -10.97 15.73 0.24
N PHE A 260 -11.07 15.18 1.45
CA PHE A 260 -9.92 14.95 2.31
C PHE A 260 -8.89 14.13 1.53
N ILE A 261 -7.79 14.77 1.14
CA ILE A 261 -6.57 14.07 0.75
C ILE A 261 -6.02 13.53 2.06
N MET A 262 -6.42 12.30 2.42
CA MET A 262 -5.85 11.62 3.57
C MET A 262 -4.43 11.19 3.22
N PRO A 263 -3.42 11.55 4.04
CA PRO A 263 -2.07 11.04 3.87
C PRO A 263 -2.04 9.53 4.13
N ALA A 264 -1.26 8.80 3.35
CA ALA A 264 -1.13 7.34 3.47
C ALA A 264 -0.56 6.95 4.84
N TYR A 265 -1.12 5.99 5.60
CA TYR A 265 -0.58 5.35 6.82
C TYR A 265 -1.28 3.97 6.99
N GLY A 266 -0.72 2.82 7.43
CA GLY A 266 0.58 2.46 8.02
C GLY A 266 1.15 1.10 7.54
N MET A 267 2.10 0.54 8.31
CA MET A 267 3.20 -0.42 7.99
C MET A 267 4.11 -0.03 6.85
N ASP A 268 3.53 0.35 5.71
CA ASP A 268 4.29 0.95 4.63
C ASP A 268 4.91 2.26 5.10
N ILE A 269 4.41 2.95 6.14
CA ILE A 269 5.10 4.11 6.71
C ILE A 269 6.18 3.78 7.73
N ALA A 270 6.11 2.72 8.52
CA ALA A 270 7.25 2.36 9.36
C ALA A 270 8.41 1.84 8.49
N ILE A 271 8.10 1.03 7.47
CA ILE A 271 9.06 0.55 6.48
C ILE A 271 9.52 1.70 5.58
N LYS A 272 8.63 2.53 5.03
CA LYS A 272 9.04 3.74 4.28
C LYS A 272 9.72 4.77 5.16
N ARG A 273 9.42 4.92 6.45
CA ARG A 273 10.21 5.80 7.35
C ARG A 273 11.58 5.20 7.60
N LYS A 274 11.70 3.88 7.81
CA LYS A 274 13.00 3.21 7.93
C LYS A 274 13.81 3.23 6.62
N ILE A 275 13.14 3.17 5.47
CA ILE A 275 13.77 3.26 4.14
C ILE A 275 14.07 4.71 3.80
N ALA A 276 13.12 5.64 3.94
CA ALA A 276 13.33 7.07 3.74
C ALA A 276 14.34 7.65 4.74
N ALA A 277 14.44 7.14 5.96
CA ALA A 277 15.51 7.50 6.90
C ALA A 277 16.89 6.97 6.45
N LYS A 278 16.93 5.95 5.57
CA LYS A 278 18.15 5.54 4.86
C LYS A 278 18.41 6.36 3.59
N ARG A 279 17.46 7.21 3.16
CA ARG A 279 17.63 8.09 2.00
C ARG A 279 18.45 9.30 2.43
N ASP A 280 19.56 9.51 1.74
CA ASP A 280 20.38 10.71 1.90
C ASP A 280 20.27 11.55 0.61
N PRO A 281 19.62 12.72 0.64
CA PRO A 281 19.49 13.58 -0.53
C PRO A 281 20.84 14.02 -1.13
N ASN A 282 21.92 14.02 -0.35
CA ASN A 282 23.25 14.33 -0.88
C ASN A 282 23.78 13.20 -1.77
N LEU A 283 23.51 11.94 -1.40
CA LEU A 283 23.87 10.79 -2.22
C LEU A 283 23.06 10.76 -3.51
N ASP A 284 21.77 11.09 -3.46
CA ASP A 284 20.94 11.21 -4.66
C ASP A 284 21.49 12.28 -5.62
N ARG A 285 21.91 13.43 -5.07
CA ARG A 285 22.54 14.51 -5.85
C ARG A 285 23.89 14.10 -6.43
N GLU A 286 24.73 13.41 -5.66
CA GLU A 286 26.04 12.92 -6.14
C GLU A 286 25.85 11.94 -7.31
N VAL A 287 24.87 11.03 -7.20
CA VAL A 287 24.50 10.11 -8.28
C VAL A 287 23.97 10.86 -9.49
N GLN A 288 23.12 11.87 -9.30
CA GLN A 288 22.64 12.70 -10.39
C GLN A 288 23.79 13.40 -11.13
N GLU A 289 24.67 14.10 -10.41
CA GLU A 289 25.83 14.80 -10.99
C GLU A 289 26.76 13.84 -11.74
N TRP A 290 26.99 12.65 -11.20
CA TRP A 290 27.77 11.60 -11.86
C TRP A 290 27.13 11.11 -13.15
N ILE A 291 25.82 10.82 -13.15
CA ILE A 291 25.11 10.38 -14.35
C ILE A 291 25.15 11.49 -15.40
N GLU A 292 24.86 12.73 -15.03
CA GLU A 292 24.90 13.89 -15.92
C GLU A 292 26.28 14.06 -16.57
N ALA A 293 27.37 13.87 -15.82
CA ALA A 293 28.73 13.93 -16.33
C ALA A 293 29.04 12.81 -17.34
N ILE A 294 28.50 11.60 -17.14
CA ILE A 294 28.70 10.46 -18.05
C ILE A 294 27.85 10.59 -19.32
N ILE A 295 26.57 10.94 -19.18
CA ILE A 295 25.64 11.01 -20.31
C ILE A 295 25.85 12.30 -21.12
N GLY A 296 26.34 13.37 -20.49
CA GLY A 296 26.56 14.68 -21.10
C GLY A 296 25.28 15.53 -21.22
N GLU A 297 24.22 15.16 -20.50
CA GLU A 297 22.91 15.81 -20.50
C GLU A 297 22.49 16.08 -19.05
N LYS A 298 21.77 17.18 -18.81
CA LYS A 298 21.20 17.48 -17.49
C LYS A 298 19.91 16.69 -17.26
N PHE A 299 19.64 16.33 -16.01
CA PHE A 299 18.35 15.79 -15.63
C PHE A 299 17.25 16.85 -15.86
N PRO A 300 16.02 16.43 -16.16
CA PRO A 300 14.87 17.34 -16.18
C PRO A 300 14.67 18.00 -14.81
N ASP A 301 14.04 19.18 -14.79
CA ASP A 301 13.73 19.94 -13.57
C ASP A 301 12.56 19.30 -12.79
N VAL A 302 12.81 18.08 -12.30
CA VAL A 302 11.90 17.24 -11.53
C VAL A 302 12.73 16.49 -10.47
N PRO A 303 12.08 15.95 -9.41
CA PRO A 303 12.80 15.17 -8.41
C PRO A 303 13.56 13.98 -9.01
N TYR A 304 14.71 13.64 -8.42
CA TYR A 304 15.61 12.54 -8.80
C TYR A 304 14.87 11.25 -9.23
N GLU A 305 13.92 10.80 -8.40
CA GLU A 305 13.16 9.57 -8.64
C GLU A 305 12.14 9.68 -9.78
N GLU A 306 11.65 10.88 -10.12
CA GLU A 306 10.77 11.09 -11.28
C GLU A 306 11.59 11.13 -12.58
N ALA A 307 12.79 11.72 -12.55
CA ALA A 307 13.68 11.76 -13.70
C ALA A 307 14.13 10.35 -14.16
N LEU A 308 14.33 9.43 -13.21
CA LEU A 308 14.75 8.05 -13.50
C LEU A 308 13.58 7.10 -13.81
N LYS A 309 12.34 7.49 -13.51
CA LYS A 309 11.17 6.60 -13.44
C LYS A 309 10.81 5.90 -14.75
N ASP A 310 11.09 6.54 -15.88
CA ASP A 310 10.82 5.98 -17.20
C ASP A 310 11.90 5.00 -17.69
N GLY A 311 13.01 4.88 -16.96
CA GLY A 311 14.16 4.04 -17.27
C GLY A 311 15.05 4.54 -18.40
N VAL A 312 14.74 5.68 -19.04
CA VAL A 312 15.47 6.17 -20.23
C VAL A 312 16.88 6.60 -19.86
N ILE A 313 17.02 7.40 -18.80
CA ILE A 313 18.33 7.87 -18.32
C ILE A 313 19.22 6.68 -17.91
N LEU A 314 18.63 5.66 -17.27
CA LEU A 314 19.34 4.45 -16.88
C LEU A 314 19.85 3.66 -18.10
N CYS A 315 19.04 3.53 -19.14
CA CYS A 315 19.46 2.90 -20.38
C CYS A 315 20.59 3.67 -21.08
N LYS A 316 20.52 5.01 -21.09
CA LYS A 316 21.59 5.87 -21.62
C LYS A 316 22.90 5.69 -20.85
N LEU A 317 22.82 5.67 -19.51
CA LEU A 317 23.97 5.45 -18.64
C LEU A 317 24.67 4.12 -18.95
N MET A 318 23.92 3.01 -19.02
CA MET A 318 24.53 1.71 -19.33
C MET A 318 25.19 1.69 -20.70
N ASN A 319 24.59 2.32 -21.71
CA ASN A 319 25.21 2.42 -23.03
C ASN A 319 26.48 3.28 -23.06
N LYS A 320 26.69 4.18 -22.09
CA LYS A 320 27.95 4.91 -21.92
C LYS A 320 29.01 4.08 -21.20
N LEU A 321 28.62 3.27 -20.23
CA LEU A 321 29.52 2.39 -19.48
C LEU A 321 29.96 1.17 -20.31
N GLN A 322 29.03 0.61 -21.07
CA GLN A 322 29.26 -0.48 -22.02
C GLN A 322 28.53 -0.15 -23.33
N PRO A 323 29.26 0.21 -24.40
CA PRO A 323 28.66 0.49 -25.69
C PRO A 323 27.77 -0.66 -26.16
N ASN A 324 26.58 -0.32 -26.65
CA ASN A 324 25.56 -1.25 -27.16
C ASN A 324 25.02 -2.26 -26.13
N ALA A 325 25.15 -2.03 -24.82
CA ALA A 325 24.52 -2.88 -23.81
C ALA A 325 22.99 -2.93 -23.94
N ILE A 326 22.36 -1.81 -24.30
CA ILE A 326 20.90 -1.69 -24.48
C ILE A 326 20.64 -0.97 -25.81
N PRO A 327 20.67 -1.68 -26.95
CA PRO A 327 20.61 -1.05 -28.27
C PRO A 327 19.24 -0.45 -28.58
N LYS A 328 18.16 -0.92 -27.92
CA LYS A 328 16.80 -0.45 -28.12
C LYS A 328 16.08 -0.32 -26.79
N TYR A 329 15.57 0.88 -26.53
CA TYR A 329 14.71 1.21 -25.40
C TYR A 329 13.68 2.25 -25.83
N THR A 330 12.60 2.39 -25.07
CA THR A 330 11.48 3.25 -25.45
C THR A 330 11.58 4.61 -24.76
N THR A 331 11.55 5.72 -25.50
CA THR A 331 11.62 7.08 -24.94
C THR A 331 10.26 7.72 -24.65
N SER A 332 9.16 7.08 -25.06
CA SER A 332 7.79 7.58 -24.83
C SER A 332 6.78 6.43 -24.81
N GLY A 333 5.74 6.53 -23.99
CA GLY A 333 4.67 5.54 -23.95
C GLY A 333 4.01 5.40 -22.59
N GLY A 334 3.24 4.33 -22.41
CA GLY A 334 2.56 4.02 -21.15
C GLY A 334 3.46 3.25 -20.17
N SER A 335 2.97 3.11 -18.94
CA SER A 335 3.68 2.53 -17.79
C SER A 335 4.33 1.17 -18.02
N PHE A 336 3.77 0.34 -18.91
CA PHE A 336 4.36 -0.96 -19.26
C PHE A 336 5.75 -0.82 -19.90
N LYS A 337 5.90 0.13 -20.85
CA LYS A 337 7.17 0.34 -21.57
C LYS A 337 8.27 0.92 -20.67
N PHE A 338 7.89 1.73 -19.69
CA PHE A 338 8.81 2.29 -18.72
C PHE A 338 9.35 1.22 -17.75
N ARG A 339 8.48 0.30 -17.31
CA ARG A 339 8.92 -0.86 -16.53
C ARG A 339 9.83 -1.77 -17.34
N GLU A 340 9.55 -1.96 -18.63
CA GLU A 340 10.41 -2.72 -19.54
C GLU A 340 11.81 -2.09 -19.68
N ASN A 341 11.93 -0.76 -19.82
CA ASN A 341 13.23 -0.08 -19.82
C ASN A 341 14.03 -0.33 -18.54
N ILE A 342 13.37 -0.30 -17.37
CA ILE A 342 14.03 -0.59 -16.08
C ILE A 342 14.53 -2.04 -16.04
N SER A 343 13.75 -2.99 -16.56
CA SER A 343 14.19 -4.39 -16.69
C SER A 343 15.38 -4.55 -17.64
N LEU A 344 15.44 -3.79 -18.73
CA LEU A 344 16.60 -3.78 -19.63
C LEU A 344 17.86 -3.28 -18.93
N PHE A 345 17.75 -2.20 -18.13
CA PHE A 345 18.85 -1.72 -17.30
C PHE A 345 19.34 -2.79 -16.31
N GLN A 346 18.42 -3.44 -15.57
CA GLN A 346 18.78 -4.47 -14.59
C GLN A 346 19.55 -5.63 -15.24
N ASN A 347 19.11 -6.06 -16.42
CA ASN A 347 19.79 -7.13 -17.16
C ASN A 347 21.19 -6.69 -17.62
N ALA A 348 21.31 -5.49 -18.21
CA ALA A 348 22.61 -4.96 -18.62
C ALA A 348 23.57 -4.77 -17.44
N ALA A 349 23.07 -4.31 -16.29
CA ALA A 349 23.87 -4.12 -15.09
C ALA A 349 24.37 -5.46 -14.51
N ARG A 350 23.53 -6.51 -14.54
CA ARG A 350 23.94 -7.87 -14.18
C ARG A 350 25.05 -8.37 -15.10
N ASP A 351 24.87 -8.22 -16.41
CA ASP A 351 25.86 -8.63 -17.40
C ASP A 351 27.17 -7.84 -17.28
N TYR A 352 27.09 -6.59 -16.81
CA TYR A 352 28.25 -5.74 -16.52
C TYR A 352 29.03 -6.16 -15.25
N GLY A 353 28.46 -7.04 -14.42
CA GLY A 353 29.11 -7.64 -13.25
C GLY A 353 28.46 -7.36 -11.90
N LEU A 354 27.28 -6.71 -11.85
CA LEU A 354 26.59 -6.46 -10.58
C LEU A 354 25.93 -7.75 -10.07
N ALA A 355 26.11 -8.04 -8.79
CA ALA A 355 25.45 -9.15 -8.12
C ALA A 355 23.95 -8.84 -7.92
N ASP A 356 23.10 -9.87 -7.98
CA ASP A 356 21.64 -9.71 -7.83
C ASP A 356 21.21 -8.97 -6.54
N PRO A 357 21.83 -9.17 -5.36
CA PRO A 357 21.47 -8.42 -4.15
C PRO A 357 21.75 -6.90 -4.23
N GLU A 358 22.61 -6.46 -5.15
CA GLU A 358 22.91 -5.03 -5.37
C GLU A 358 21.95 -4.38 -6.36
N LEU A 359 21.22 -5.17 -7.15
CA LEU A 359 20.22 -4.66 -8.08
C LEU A 359 18.96 -4.24 -7.31
N PHE A 360 18.35 -3.13 -7.74
CA PHE A 360 17.03 -2.73 -7.26
C PHE A 360 15.94 -3.45 -8.08
N GLN A 361 14.75 -3.64 -7.52
CA GLN A 361 13.59 -4.21 -8.21
C GLN A 361 12.81 -3.13 -8.97
N THR A 362 12.09 -3.49 -10.03
CA THR A 362 11.37 -2.49 -10.86
C THR A 362 10.39 -1.63 -10.05
N ILE A 363 9.77 -2.22 -9.02
CA ILE A 363 8.86 -1.52 -8.09
C ILE A 363 9.58 -0.51 -7.19
N ASP A 364 10.87 -0.70 -6.90
CA ASP A 364 11.66 0.19 -6.04
C ASP A 364 11.77 1.58 -6.64
N LEU A 365 11.93 1.65 -7.97
CA LEU A 365 12.01 2.88 -8.75
C LEU A 365 10.65 3.31 -9.29
N PHE A 366 9.96 2.45 -10.04
CA PHE A 366 8.74 2.83 -10.77
C PHE A 366 7.60 3.24 -9.82
N GLU A 367 7.41 2.47 -8.73
CA GLU A 367 6.44 2.78 -7.67
C GLU A 367 7.08 3.48 -6.46
N LYS A 368 8.36 3.83 -6.57
CA LYS A 368 9.15 4.50 -5.53
C LYS A 368 9.16 3.78 -4.18
N ARG A 369 9.12 2.44 -4.17
CA ARG A 369 9.07 1.66 -2.94
C ARG A 369 10.37 1.74 -2.14
N ASN A 370 11.52 1.88 -2.81
CA ASN A 370 12.83 1.87 -2.16
C ASN A 370 13.89 2.64 -2.98
N ILE A 371 13.73 3.96 -3.10
CA ILE A 371 14.72 4.83 -3.77
C ILE A 371 16.15 4.69 -3.22
N PRO A 372 16.39 4.51 -1.90
CA PRO A 372 17.74 4.26 -1.39
C PRO A 372 18.42 3.03 -2.00
N GLN A 373 17.67 1.97 -2.33
CA GLN A 373 18.23 0.80 -3.03
C GLN A 373 18.62 1.15 -4.48
N VAL A 374 17.86 2.01 -5.16
CA VAL A 374 18.21 2.53 -6.49
C VAL A 374 19.53 3.30 -6.42
N THR A 375 19.65 4.23 -5.48
CA THR A 375 20.87 5.01 -5.26
C THR A 375 22.06 4.09 -4.96
N ARG A 376 21.90 3.11 -4.08
CA ARG A 376 22.95 2.12 -3.75
C ARG A 376 23.37 1.25 -4.93
N CYS A 377 22.42 0.81 -5.75
CA CYS A 377 22.69 0.07 -6.99
C CYS A 377 23.57 0.92 -7.93
N LEU A 378 23.34 2.23 -8.01
CA LEU A 378 24.13 3.12 -8.86
C LEU A 378 25.53 3.39 -8.30
N PHE A 379 25.68 3.47 -6.97
CA PHE A 379 27.01 3.44 -6.33
C PHE A 379 27.74 2.13 -6.64
N ALA A 380 27.05 0.98 -6.55
CA ALA A 380 27.62 -0.31 -6.89
C ALA A 380 28.06 -0.38 -8.35
N LEU A 381 27.24 0.15 -9.26
CA LEU A 381 27.55 0.26 -10.67
C LEU A 381 28.79 1.10 -10.94
N SER A 382 28.96 2.22 -10.24
CA SER A 382 30.18 3.03 -10.36
C SER A 382 31.42 2.29 -9.88
N ARG A 383 31.33 1.50 -8.79
CA ARG A 383 32.44 0.64 -8.35
C ARG A 383 32.76 -0.45 -9.37
N GLU A 384 31.74 -1.04 -9.99
CA GLU A 384 31.94 -2.06 -11.02
C GLU A 384 32.53 -1.46 -12.31
N ALA A 385 32.15 -0.23 -12.66
CA ALA A 385 32.76 0.52 -13.77
C ALA A 385 34.27 0.73 -13.54
N ARG A 386 34.70 0.98 -12.29
CA ARG A 386 36.13 1.04 -11.94
C ARG A 386 36.85 -0.27 -12.24
N LYS A 387 36.25 -1.41 -11.89
CA LYS A 387 36.85 -2.73 -12.15
C LYS A 387 36.94 -3.02 -13.65
N ASN A 388 35.92 -2.60 -14.40
CA ASN A 388 35.87 -2.66 -15.86
C ASN A 388 36.73 -1.58 -16.54
N LYS A 389 37.57 -0.83 -15.79
CA LYS A 389 38.51 0.18 -16.28
C LYS A 389 37.85 1.30 -17.09
N PHE A 390 36.64 1.69 -16.71
CA PHE A 390 35.96 2.84 -17.28
C PHE A 390 36.76 4.13 -16.99
N ASP A 391 37.02 4.93 -18.02
CA ASP A 391 37.89 6.13 -17.98
C ASP A 391 37.11 7.43 -17.65
N GLY A 392 35.91 7.30 -17.09
CA GLY A 392 35.07 8.43 -16.72
C GLY A 392 35.05 8.73 -15.22
N PRO A 393 34.32 9.79 -14.80
CA PRO A 393 34.17 10.11 -13.39
C PRO A 393 33.51 8.96 -12.62
N LEU A 394 33.86 8.81 -11.35
CA LEU A 394 33.34 7.77 -10.45
C LEU A 394 32.76 8.39 -9.17
N LEU A 395 31.79 7.72 -8.58
CA LEU A 395 31.17 8.12 -7.31
C LEU A 395 32.13 7.93 -6.13
N GLY A 396 32.08 8.83 -5.15
CA GLY A 396 32.85 8.76 -3.90
C GLY A 396 34.33 9.13 -4.02
N SER A 397 34.79 9.73 -5.12
CA SER A 397 36.19 10.16 -5.27
C SER A 397 36.36 11.67 -5.05
N THR A 398 36.25 12.13 -3.80
CA THR A 398 36.96 13.33 -3.35
C THR A 398 38.01 12.91 -2.32
N THR A 399 39.27 12.96 -2.73
CA THR A 399 40.48 13.20 -1.92
C THR A 399 40.48 12.66 -0.49
N THR A 400 40.94 11.42 -0.26
CA THR A 400 41.74 11.03 0.92
C THR A 400 42.29 9.61 0.77
N GLN A 401 43.62 9.50 0.68
CA GLN A 401 44.32 8.33 1.21
C GLN A 401 44.10 8.28 2.74
N ALA A 402 44.14 7.07 3.30
CA ALA A 402 44.22 6.72 4.74
C ALA A 402 42.94 6.80 5.58
N ASN A 403 42.25 5.66 5.76
CA ASN A 403 42.36 4.84 6.98
C ASN A 403 41.30 3.73 6.95
N MET A 404 41.71 2.51 6.60
CA MET A 404 40.94 1.33 7.00
C MET A 404 41.09 1.16 8.52
N PRO A 405 40.01 0.97 9.29
CA PRO A 405 40.13 0.56 10.68
C PRO A 405 40.82 -0.80 10.74
N GLN A 406 42.04 -0.85 11.28
CA GLN A 406 42.68 -2.09 11.67
C GLN A 406 41.88 -2.66 12.85
N PHE A 407 41.17 -3.77 12.64
CA PHE A 407 40.62 -4.55 13.73
C PHE A 407 41.78 -5.26 14.44
N THR A 408 42.11 -4.83 15.65
CA THR A 408 43.10 -5.52 16.50
C THR A 408 42.56 -6.87 16.97
N GLU A 409 43.44 -7.87 17.03
CA GLU A 409 43.13 -9.27 17.40
C GLU A 409 42.41 -9.42 18.75
N GLU A 410 42.49 -8.41 19.63
CA GLU A 410 41.75 -8.37 20.90
C GLU A 410 40.23 -8.45 20.73
N LYS A 411 39.66 -7.95 19.62
CA LYS A 411 38.21 -8.01 19.38
C LYS A 411 37.72 -9.33 18.78
N LEU A 412 38.63 -10.19 18.30
CA LEU A 412 38.29 -11.51 17.77
C LEU A 412 38.30 -12.60 18.86
N ASN A 413 39.05 -12.41 19.94
CA ASN A 413 39.15 -13.39 21.03
C ASN A 413 38.12 -13.22 22.15
N ALA A 414 37.24 -12.21 22.09
CA ALA A 414 36.18 -12.00 23.07
C ALA A 414 34.87 -12.78 22.76
N ALA A 415 34.90 -13.70 21.78
CA ALA A 415 33.76 -14.50 21.35
C ALA A 415 33.99 -16.02 21.44
N ASN A 416 34.85 -16.47 22.35
CA ASN A 416 34.96 -17.88 22.76
C ASN A 416 34.76 -18.02 24.27
#